data_AF-A0A094CGG8-F1
#
_entry.id   AF-A0A094CGG8-F1
#
_cell.length_a   1.000
_cell.length_b   1.000
_cell.length_c   1.000
_cell.angle_alpha   90.00
_cell.angle_beta   90.00
_cell.angle_gamma   90.00
#
_symmetry.space_group_name_H-M   'P 1'
#
loop_
_entity.id
_entity.type
_entity.pdbx_description
1 polymer ?
#
loop_
_entity_poly.entity_id
_entity_poly.type
_entity_poly.pdbx_seq_one_letter_code
_entity_poly.pdbx_strand_id
1 'polypeptide(L)'
;MSAPDELISVLDLCVYVAAAITDLRAIGPWPTRYLDPDVPDKVDRGTACVETPRRSVSPVLNVWGIGGIPLPQILAQQRKSGATANFAATSTGWRPGARCANYPQDASLVIVVKTGATEAFSKLPTLILTYLSCVPPENVLFFSDMAGTIGNFAIHDSLDTATAAATSENPDFDLYNNQKELRSLGQDMGSLPNEWKSDAAWRLDKYKNLYTAQKAWDLAPERDWYLYIDADTYISWTNLFLWLSTLDATKSLYLGSQVDVGRPPFAHGGSGYLLSKPAMQLLVGDDRKSLAKEFDKNATTACCGDQELGRTLFKKGLKVQNVRPVINGKKAKEFNFGPELWCTPVATMHHVGSEEVQDMWDFENQRNSTKEPLLMEELYYTMIASLMTTPAATTGTISPPTPSSAPSPPSPTPSSPPNSGSCKLDTAFTLGKPRYPEKAEDGGKEVRFQSGWLVERIQKWIDHNSPCAGPNWDPDH
;
A
#
# COMPACT_ATOMS: atom_id res chain seq x y z
N MET A 1 -15.81 -11.15 30.25
CA MET A 1 -15.92 -10.10 31.30
C MET A 1 -15.10 -8.93 30.80
N SER A 2 -15.73 -7.82 30.46
CA SER A 2 -15.01 -6.62 30.03
C SER A 2 -14.30 -5.99 31.24
N ALA A 3 -13.00 -5.78 31.12
CA ALA A 3 -12.30 -4.84 31.99
C ALA A 3 -12.78 -3.42 31.68
N PRO A 4 -12.78 -2.49 32.65
CA PRO A 4 -13.10 -1.08 32.36
C PRO A 4 -12.03 -0.46 31.46
N ASP A 5 -12.43 0.57 30.71
CA ASP A 5 -11.56 1.37 29.83
C ASP A 5 -10.53 2.21 30.64
N GLU A 6 -9.54 1.54 31.25
CA GLU A 6 -8.39 2.22 31.84
C GLU A 6 -7.50 2.77 30.72
N LEU A 7 -7.13 4.06 30.78
CA LEU A 7 -6.27 4.71 29.78
C LEU A 7 -4.86 4.08 29.78
N ILE A 8 -4.57 3.34 28.70
CA ILE A 8 -3.43 2.42 28.59
C ILE A 8 -2.15 3.16 28.20
N SER A 9 -2.24 4.19 27.36
CA SER A 9 -1.06 4.94 26.88
C SER A 9 -1.12 6.44 27.19
N VAL A 10 0.05 7.03 27.39
CA VAL A 10 0.29 8.39 26.91
C VAL A 10 0.55 8.24 25.42
N LEU A 11 -0.12 9.09 24.65
CA LEU A 11 0.14 9.27 23.24
C LEU A 11 -0.22 10.72 22.88
N ASP A 12 0.34 11.69 23.61
CA ASP A 12 0.01 13.08 23.34
C ASP A 12 1.11 14.09 23.63
N LEU A 13 0.79 15.24 23.07
CA LEU A 13 1.46 16.45 22.72
C LEU A 13 1.83 17.33 23.94
N CYS A 14 2.99 17.14 24.58
CA CYS A 14 3.46 18.15 25.55
C CYS A 14 3.82 19.47 24.83
N VAL A 15 2.80 20.32 24.66
CA VAL A 15 2.93 21.70 24.22
C VAL A 15 3.62 22.48 25.33
N TYR A 16 4.93 22.70 25.17
CA TYR A 16 5.68 23.61 26.03
C TYR A 16 5.68 25.01 25.43
N VAL A 17 4.90 25.92 26.02
CA VAL A 17 5.05 27.35 25.76
C VAL A 17 6.25 27.88 26.55
N ALA A 18 7.41 27.96 25.90
CA ALA A 18 8.60 28.53 26.54
C ALA A 18 8.36 30.00 26.94
N ALA A 19 8.39 30.28 28.24
CA ALA A 19 8.59 31.64 28.74
C ALA A 19 10.07 31.98 28.60
N ALA A 20 10.42 32.78 27.60
CA ALA A 20 11.78 33.31 27.48
C ALA A 20 12.06 34.23 28.68
N ILE A 21 12.85 33.75 29.64
CA ILE A 21 13.51 34.62 30.59
C ILE A 21 14.58 35.36 29.79
N THR A 22 14.35 36.66 29.58
CA THR A 22 15.36 37.57 29.05
C THR A 22 16.44 37.75 30.09
N ASP A 23 17.61 37.16 29.89
CA ASP A 23 18.84 37.70 30.46
C ASP A 23 19.84 38.04 29.35
N LEU A 24 20.37 39.25 29.46
CA LEU A 24 21.24 39.89 28.50
C LEU A 24 22.63 39.98 29.13
N ARG A 25 23.57 39.12 28.70
CA ARG A 25 25.01 39.41 28.48
C ARG A 25 25.87 38.14 28.40
N ALA A 26 26.33 37.82 27.19
CA ALA A 26 27.67 37.27 26.96
C ALA A 26 28.07 37.62 25.52
N ILE A 27 29.03 38.55 25.35
CA ILE A 27 29.55 38.97 24.03
C ILE A 27 30.99 38.47 23.93
N GLY A 28 31.31 37.72 22.87
CA GLY A 28 32.65 37.21 22.56
C GLY A 28 32.70 36.69 21.12
N PRO A 29 33.80 36.87 20.37
CA PRO A 29 33.70 37.08 18.91
C PRO A 29 33.78 35.83 18.03
N TRP A 30 33.21 35.99 16.83
CA TRP A 30 33.27 35.07 15.69
C TRP A 30 34.63 35.10 14.99
N PRO A 31 35.10 33.97 14.45
CA PRO A 31 36.00 33.94 13.30
C PRO A 31 35.22 33.67 12.01
N THR A 32 35.23 34.63 11.08
CA THR A 32 34.78 34.45 9.70
C THR A 32 35.81 33.67 8.88
N ARG A 33 35.35 32.72 8.04
CA ARG A 33 36.06 32.33 6.80
C ARG A 33 35.07 31.99 5.69
N TYR A 34 34.94 32.92 4.75
CA TYR A 34 34.58 32.66 3.36
C TYR A 34 35.75 31.95 2.66
N LEU A 35 35.45 31.15 1.62
CA LEU A 35 36.30 31.00 0.43
C LEU A 35 35.41 30.89 -0.82
N ASP A 36 35.96 31.35 -1.93
CA ASP A 36 35.28 31.75 -3.18
C ASP A 36 34.92 30.60 -4.15
N PRO A 37 34.03 30.87 -5.14
CA PRO A 37 33.92 30.10 -6.38
C PRO A 37 34.95 30.56 -7.44
N ASP A 38 34.85 30.01 -8.65
CA ASP A 38 35.65 30.28 -9.86
C ASP A 38 37.11 29.77 -9.90
N VAL A 39 37.36 28.83 -10.82
CA VAL A 39 38.35 28.92 -11.92
C VAL A 39 38.11 27.75 -12.91
N PRO A 40 38.21 27.95 -14.24
CA PRO A 40 37.79 26.96 -15.24
C PRO A 40 38.94 26.16 -15.86
N ASP A 41 38.65 24.95 -16.35
CA ASP A 41 39.57 24.18 -17.20
C ASP A 41 39.09 24.09 -18.67
N LYS A 42 40.07 24.08 -19.58
CA LYS A 42 39.90 24.17 -21.03
C LYS A 42 40.77 23.12 -21.75
N VAL A 43 40.18 22.43 -22.74
CA VAL A 43 40.82 22.05 -24.04
C VAL A 43 41.89 20.91 -23.93
N ASP A 44 42.08 19.96 -24.86
CA ASP A 44 41.63 19.75 -26.25
C ASP A 44 41.37 18.26 -26.62
N ARG A 45 41.07 18.02 -27.92
CA ARG A 45 40.68 16.78 -28.62
C ARG A 45 41.64 15.56 -28.56
N GLY A 46 41.06 14.38 -28.82
CA GLY A 46 41.75 13.21 -29.37
C GLY A 46 40.79 12.21 -30.05
N THR A 47 41.01 11.89 -31.33
CA THR A 47 40.10 11.05 -32.16
C THR A 47 40.60 9.61 -32.29
N ALA A 48 39.73 8.59 -32.17
CA ALA A 48 39.91 7.28 -32.82
C ALA A 48 38.61 6.43 -32.82
N CYS A 49 38.31 5.78 -33.95
CA CYS A 49 37.26 4.76 -34.08
C CYS A 49 37.87 3.35 -34.07
N VAL A 50 37.23 2.35 -33.44
CA VAL A 50 37.45 0.91 -33.73
C VAL A 50 36.12 0.15 -33.59
N GLU A 51 35.96 -0.89 -34.41
CA GLU A 51 34.72 -1.61 -34.69
C GLU A 51 34.39 -2.77 -33.70
N THR A 52 33.13 -3.21 -33.72
CA THR A 52 32.66 -4.47 -33.11
C THR A 52 33.16 -5.72 -33.85
N PRO A 53 33.09 -6.91 -33.23
CA PRO A 53 32.18 -7.89 -33.83
C PRO A 53 31.32 -8.70 -32.84
N ARG A 54 30.13 -9.08 -33.32
CA ARG A 54 29.21 -10.04 -32.65
C ARG A 54 29.74 -11.48 -32.79
N ARG A 55 29.38 -12.35 -31.85
CA ARG A 55 29.24 -13.80 -32.10
C ARG A 55 27.91 -14.31 -31.57
N SER A 56 27.23 -15.11 -32.38
CA SER A 56 26.01 -15.84 -32.02
C SER A 56 26.37 -17.24 -31.53
N VAL A 57 25.51 -17.80 -30.66
CA VAL A 57 25.48 -19.24 -30.38
C VAL A 57 24.01 -19.64 -30.23
N SER A 58 23.54 -20.58 -31.06
CA SER A 58 22.22 -21.20 -30.92
C SER A 58 22.32 -22.47 -30.09
N PRO A 59 21.35 -22.80 -29.21
CA PRO A 59 21.37 -24.02 -28.42
C PRO A 59 20.87 -25.22 -29.25
N VAL A 60 21.50 -26.39 -29.05
CA VAL A 60 21.02 -27.68 -29.57
C VAL A 60 20.04 -28.30 -28.57
N LEU A 61 18.88 -28.72 -29.07
CA LEU A 61 17.82 -29.33 -28.26
C LEU A 61 18.11 -30.82 -28.03
N ASN A 62 18.13 -31.28 -26.78
CA ASN A 62 18.09 -32.70 -26.43
C ASN A 62 16.87 -32.94 -25.52
N VAL A 63 16.00 -33.86 -25.91
CA VAL A 63 14.72 -34.14 -25.24
C VAL A 63 14.69 -35.60 -24.79
N TRP A 64 14.50 -35.83 -23.48
CA TRP A 64 14.11 -37.13 -22.91
C TRP A 64 13.39 -36.97 -21.57
N GLY A 65 12.10 -37.34 -21.50
CA GLY A 65 11.34 -37.80 -20.32
C GLY A 65 11.22 -36.87 -19.07
N ILE A 66 10.24 -37.01 -18.17
CA ILE A 66 9.08 -37.91 -18.05
C ILE A 66 7.99 -37.14 -17.24
N GLY A 67 6.70 -37.36 -17.55
CA GLY A 67 5.65 -37.41 -16.51
C GLY A 67 5.25 -36.14 -15.78
N GLY A 68 4.37 -35.34 -16.40
CA GLY A 68 3.57 -34.31 -15.74
C GLY A 68 2.86 -33.44 -16.76
N ILE A 69 1.53 -33.38 -16.73
CA ILE A 69 0.81 -32.36 -17.50
C ILE A 69 1.17 -31.01 -16.85
N PRO A 70 1.77 -30.05 -17.57
CA PRO A 70 2.12 -28.78 -16.95
C PRO A 70 0.82 -28.01 -16.69
N LEU A 71 0.44 -27.87 -15.42
CA LEU A 71 -0.62 -26.96 -14.97
C LEU A 71 -0.58 -25.57 -15.67
N PRO A 72 0.60 -24.92 -15.89
CA PRO A 72 0.68 -23.68 -16.66
C PRO A 72 0.13 -23.73 -18.10
N GLN A 73 0.03 -24.91 -18.75
CA GLN A 73 -0.60 -25.00 -20.07
C GLN A 73 -2.13 -24.89 -20.02
N ILE A 74 -2.77 -25.41 -18.96
CA ILE A 74 -4.22 -25.32 -18.77
C ILE A 74 -4.61 -23.89 -18.37
N LEU A 75 -3.82 -23.24 -17.52
CA LEU A 75 -4.07 -21.87 -17.08
C LEU A 75 -3.77 -20.83 -18.18
N ALA A 76 -2.78 -21.07 -19.04
CA ALA A 76 -2.53 -20.23 -20.23
C ALA A 76 -3.68 -20.27 -21.26
N GLN A 77 -4.47 -21.36 -21.32
CA GLN A 77 -5.60 -21.51 -22.22
C GLN A 77 -6.85 -20.70 -21.80
N GLN A 78 -6.91 -20.18 -20.57
CA GLN A 78 -8.06 -19.40 -20.10
C GLN A 78 -8.05 -17.94 -20.59
N ARG A 79 -6.97 -17.44 -21.19
CA ARG A 79 -6.90 -16.07 -21.74
C ARG A 79 -7.84 -15.90 -22.93
N LYS A 80 -8.50 -14.74 -23.04
CA LYS A 80 -9.19 -14.38 -24.29
C LYS A 80 -8.19 -14.20 -25.43
N SER A 81 -8.61 -14.61 -26.63
CA SER A 81 -7.81 -14.50 -27.84
C SER A 81 -7.34 -13.05 -28.08
N GLY A 82 -6.04 -12.87 -28.33
CA GLY A 82 -5.43 -11.56 -28.56
C GLY A 82 -4.88 -10.84 -27.33
N ALA A 83 -5.10 -11.34 -26.11
CA ALA A 83 -4.53 -10.74 -24.90
C ALA A 83 -3.01 -11.03 -24.78
N THR A 84 -2.21 -9.99 -24.54
CA THR A 84 -0.77 -10.11 -24.31
C THR A 84 -0.47 -10.98 -23.10
N ALA A 85 0.47 -11.92 -23.23
CA ALA A 85 0.85 -12.80 -22.12
C ALA A 85 1.42 -12.01 -20.94
N ASN A 86 0.87 -12.22 -19.74
CA ASN A 86 1.32 -11.57 -18.52
C ASN A 86 2.76 -11.91 -18.10
N PHE A 87 3.26 -13.07 -18.53
CA PHE A 87 4.58 -13.57 -18.15
C PHE A 87 5.24 -14.25 -19.35
N ALA A 88 6.52 -13.94 -19.58
CA ALA A 88 7.37 -14.64 -20.54
C ALA A 88 7.88 -15.94 -19.89
N ALA A 89 7.30 -17.08 -20.29
CA ALA A 89 7.59 -18.37 -19.70
C ALA A 89 9.07 -18.78 -19.83
N THR A 90 9.72 -19.09 -18.70
CA THR A 90 11.06 -19.70 -18.68
C THR A 90 10.97 -21.21 -18.89
N SER A 91 12.02 -21.81 -19.46
CA SER A 91 12.10 -23.26 -19.70
C SER A 91 12.07 -24.12 -18.42
N THR A 92 12.30 -23.53 -17.25
CA THR A 92 12.36 -24.21 -15.95
C THR A 92 11.02 -24.29 -15.22
N GLY A 93 10.02 -23.53 -15.67
CA GLY A 93 8.73 -23.34 -14.98
C GLY A 93 8.84 -22.48 -13.72
N TRP A 94 7.69 -22.04 -13.19
CA TRP A 94 7.63 -21.43 -11.86
C TRP A 94 7.84 -22.50 -10.79
N ARG A 95 8.69 -22.20 -9.81
CA ARG A 95 9.04 -23.07 -8.69
C ARG A 95 9.15 -22.22 -7.42
N PRO A 96 8.09 -22.13 -6.60
CA PRO A 96 8.14 -21.33 -5.37
C PRO A 96 9.17 -21.91 -4.40
N GLY A 97 9.84 -21.04 -3.64
CA GLY A 97 10.75 -21.46 -2.57
C GLY A 97 10.02 -22.02 -1.35
N ALA A 98 10.74 -22.65 -0.42
CA ALA A 98 10.16 -23.19 0.81
C ALA A 98 9.40 -22.14 1.65
N ARG A 99 9.82 -20.87 1.56
CA ARG A 99 9.19 -19.68 2.13
C ARG A 99 7.73 -19.45 1.68
N CYS A 100 7.29 -20.13 0.61
CA CYS A 100 5.96 -19.96 0.00
C CYS A 100 4.98 -21.08 0.35
N ALA A 101 5.28 -21.93 1.34
CA ALA A 101 4.44 -23.08 1.73
C ALA A 101 3.01 -22.74 2.18
N ASN A 102 2.66 -21.45 2.29
CA ASN A 102 1.34 -20.94 2.65
C ASN A 102 0.48 -20.52 1.46
N TYR A 103 1.04 -20.46 0.25
CA TYR A 103 0.26 -20.22 -0.96
C TYR A 103 -0.17 -21.57 -1.56
N PRO A 104 -1.48 -21.92 -1.56
CA PRO A 104 -1.96 -23.16 -2.15
C PRO A 104 -1.69 -23.16 -3.67
N GLN A 105 -1.13 -24.26 -4.18
CA GLN A 105 -0.70 -24.36 -5.58
C GLN A 105 -1.88 -24.35 -6.56
N ASP A 106 -3.07 -24.72 -6.08
CA ASP A 106 -4.35 -24.76 -6.78
C ASP A 106 -5.23 -23.52 -6.49
N ALA A 107 -4.69 -22.48 -5.83
CA ALA A 107 -5.44 -21.28 -5.47
C ALA A 107 -6.08 -20.59 -6.70
N SER A 108 -7.41 -20.50 -6.68
CA SER A 108 -8.23 -19.79 -7.65
C SER A 108 -8.31 -18.29 -7.33
N LEU A 109 -7.14 -17.66 -7.20
CA LEU A 109 -6.95 -16.27 -6.77
C LEU A 109 -6.07 -15.51 -7.77
N VAL A 110 -6.58 -14.39 -8.28
CA VAL A 110 -5.81 -13.42 -9.06
C VAL A 110 -5.42 -12.25 -8.18
N ILE A 111 -4.14 -11.89 -8.19
CA ILE A 111 -3.63 -10.65 -7.59
C ILE A 111 -3.53 -9.60 -8.70
N VAL A 112 -4.19 -8.47 -8.52
CA VAL A 112 -4.19 -7.35 -9.48
C VAL A 112 -3.47 -6.17 -8.84
N VAL A 113 -2.21 -5.96 -9.23
CA VAL A 113 -1.33 -4.94 -8.65
C VAL A 113 -1.43 -3.66 -9.48
N LYS A 114 -1.90 -2.57 -8.88
CA LYS A 114 -1.96 -1.23 -9.48
C LYS A 114 -0.71 -0.42 -9.11
N THR A 115 -0.17 0.33 -10.05
CA THR A 115 0.95 1.26 -9.84
C THR A 115 0.89 2.45 -10.81
N GLY A 116 1.67 3.50 -10.59
CA GLY A 116 1.94 4.55 -11.58
C GLY A 116 3.20 4.25 -12.38
N ALA A 117 3.32 4.73 -13.63
CA ALA A 117 4.53 4.48 -14.42
C ALA A 117 5.79 5.16 -13.83
N THR A 118 5.59 6.22 -13.04
CA THR A 118 6.60 6.92 -12.23
C THR A 118 7.15 6.11 -11.05
N GLU A 119 6.40 5.12 -10.54
CA GLU A 119 6.76 4.36 -9.32
C GLU A 119 6.96 2.85 -9.56
N ALA A 120 6.59 2.35 -10.74
CA ALA A 120 6.67 0.93 -11.07
C ALA A 120 8.05 0.31 -10.76
N PHE A 121 9.15 1.01 -11.08
CA PHE A 121 10.51 0.54 -10.85
C PHE A 121 11.02 0.71 -9.40
N SER A 122 10.43 1.61 -8.60
CA SER A 122 10.81 1.77 -7.18
C SER A 122 10.02 0.85 -6.24
N LYS A 123 8.84 0.40 -6.66
CA LYS A 123 7.92 -0.42 -5.86
C LYS A 123 7.90 -1.90 -6.27
N LEU A 124 7.58 -2.20 -7.54
CA LEU A 124 7.28 -3.57 -7.98
C LEU A 124 8.43 -4.59 -7.80
N PRO A 125 9.73 -4.25 -7.99
CA PRO A 125 10.80 -5.22 -7.80
C PRO A 125 10.81 -5.84 -6.40
N THR A 126 10.55 -5.07 -5.34
CA THR A 126 10.53 -5.57 -3.97
C THR A 126 9.37 -6.54 -3.75
N LEU A 127 8.18 -6.20 -4.24
CA LEU A 127 7.00 -7.10 -4.18
C LEU A 127 7.27 -8.43 -4.90
N ILE A 128 7.83 -8.37 -6.12
CA ILE A 128 8.16 -9.54 -6.96
C ILE A 128 9.22 -10.44 -6.30
N LEU A 129 10.24 -9.86 -5.67
CA LEU A 129 11.35 -10.60 -5.04
C LEU A 129 10.99 -11.16 -3.65
N THR A 130 9.93 -10.65 -3.03
CA THR A 130 9.46 -11.07 -1.70
C THR A 130 8.16 -11.87 -1.80
N TYR A 131 7.05 -11.38 -1.27
CA TYR A 131 5.83 -12.15 -1.06
C TYR A 131 5.12 -12.52 -2.39
N LEU A 132 5.22 -11.72 -3.46
CA LEU A 132 4.62 -12.09 -4.76
C LEU A 132 5.40 -13.20 -5.49
N SER A 133 6.64 -13.53 -5.08
CA SER A 133 7.35 -14.70 -5.61
C SER A 133 6.61 -16.02 -5.36
N CYS A 134 5.73 -16.03 -4.36
CA CYS A 134 4.87 -17.14 -3.97
C CYS A 134 3.60 -17.27 -4.80
N VAL A 135 3.31 -16.35 -5.71
CA VAL A 135 2.16 -16.40 -6.61
C VAL A 135 2.57 -17.01 -7.96
N PRO A 136 1.79 -17.94 -8.53
CA PRO A 136 1.99 -18.39 -9.91
C PRO A 136 2.02 -17.18 -10.87
N PRO A 137 2.98 -17.04 -11.80
CA PRO A 137 3.09 -15.87 -12.67
C PRO A 137 1.88 -15.60 -13.56
N GLU A 138 1.04 -16.60 -13.81
CA GLU A 138 -0.26 -16.48 -14.47
C GLU A 138 -1.36 -15.87 -13.59
N ASN A 139 -1.20 -15.86 -12.26
CA ASN A 139 -2.15 -15.38 -11.27
C ASN A 139 -1.81 -13.97 -10.71
N VAL A 140 -0.67 -13.36 -11.08
CA VAL A 140 -0.27 -12.00 -10.60
C VAL A 140 -0.14 -11.02 -11.76
N LEU A 141 -1.12 -10.12 -11.92
CA LEU A 141 -1.21 -9.17 -13.03
C LEU A 141 -0.77 -7.77 -12.59
N PHE A 142 0.17 -7.15 -13.33
CA PHE A 142 0.65 -5.79 -13.04
C PHE A 142 0.04 -4.78 -14.00
N PHE A 143 -0.54 -3.70 -13.45
CA PHE A 143 -1.22 -2.65 -14.20
C PHE A 143 -0.69 -1.27 -13.86
N SER A 144 -0.47 -0.46 -14.89
CA SER A 144 0.01 0.92 -14.79
C SER A 144 -0.73 1.83 -15.77
N ASP A 145 -0.48 3.13 -15.72
CA ASP A 145 -0.76 4.10 -16.81
C ASP A 145 0.29 4.04 -17.93
N MET A 146 1.04 2.94 -18.03
CA MET A 146 1.94 2.69 -19.17
C MET A 146 2.27 1.21 -19.31
N ALA A 147 2.27 0.70 -20.53
CA ALA A 147 2.75 -0.65 -20.82
C ALA A 147 4.26 -0.77 -20.56
N GLY A 148 4.75 -1.94 -20.17
CA GLY A 148 6.18 -2.15 -19.92
C GLY A 148 6.51 -3.58 -19.52
N THR A 149 7.73 -3.78 -19.01
CA THR A 149 8.18 -5.05 -18.47
C THR A 149 9.10 -4.83 -17.26
N ILE A 150 8.97 -5.66 -16.22
CA ILE A 150 9.92 -5.76 -15.12
C ILE A 150 10.26 -7.25 -14.94
N GLY A 151 11.54 -7.58 -15.15
CA GLY A 151 11.97 -8.98 -15.28
C GLY A 151 11.20 -9.70 -16.39
N ASN A 152 10.55 -10.81 -16.05
CA ASN A 152 9.75 -11.61 -16.98
C ASN A 152 8.25 -11.24 -16.97
N PHE A 153 7.84 -10.25 -16.18
CA PHE A 153 6.45 -9.81 -16.07
C PHE A 153 6.15 -8.66 -17.02
N ALA A 154 4.99 -8.73 -17.67
CA ALA A 154 4.41 -7.61 -18.38
C ALA A 154 3.75 -6.65 -17.38
N ILE A 155 3.92 -5.35 -17.62
CA ILE A 155 3.09 -4.29 -17.04
C ILE A 155 2.11 -3.89 -18.13
N HIS A 156 0.81 -4.02 -17.85
CA HIS A 156 -0.25 -3.69 -18.80
C HIS A 156 -0.63 -2.22 -18.65
N ASP A 157 -0.74 -1.50 -19.77
CA ASP A 157 -1.34 -0.16 -19.78
C ASP A 157 -2.83 -0.31 -19.45
N SER A 158 -3.29 0.40 -18.43
CA SER A 158 -4.69 0.42 -18.03
C SER A 158 -5.51 1.29 -18.99
N LEU A 159 -4.93 2.33 -19.56
CA LEU A 159 -5.63 3.41 -20.27
C LEU A 159 -5.47 3.40 -21.79
N ASP A 160 -4.77 2.43 -22.38
CA ASP A 160 -4.58 2.34 -23.84
C ASP A 160 -5.89 2.29 -24.66
N THR A 161 -6.98 1.80 -24.05
CA THR A 161 -8.34 1.76 -24.61
C THR A 161 -9.22 2.95 -24.18
N ALA A 162 -8.73 3.86 -23.35
CA ALA A 162 -9.49 5.01 -22.81
C ALA A 162 -9.57 6.20 -23.79
N THR A 163 -9.66 5.92 -25.10
CA THR A 163 -9.50 6.92 -26.17
C THR A 163 -10.56 8.03 -26.18
N ALA A 164 -11.72 7.81 -25.55
CA ALA A 164 -12.76 8.82 -25.40
C ALA A 164 -12.51 9.80 -24.24
N ALA A 165 -11.73 9.39 -23.24
CA ALA A 165 -11.35 10.22 -22.08
C ALA A 165 -9.96 10.86 -22.24
N ALA A 166 -9.06 10.17 -22.93
CA ALA A 166 -7.69 10.60 -23.25
C ALA A 166 -7.65 11.62 -24.40
N THR A 167 -8.40 12.72 -24.27
CA THR A 167 -8.39 13.84 -25.22
C THR A 167 -7.54 15.00 -24.69
N SER A 168 -7.13 15.91 -25.57
CA SER A 168 -6.45 17.16 -25.19
C SER A 168 -7.33 18.15 -24.42
N GLU A 169 -8.63 17.85 -24.27
CA GLU A 169 -9.59 18.65 -23.50
C GLU A 169 -9.70 18.17 -22.04
N ASN A 170 -9.08 17.04 -21.70
CA ASN A 170 -9.12 16.45 -20.35
C ASN A 170 -7.74 16.54 -19.65
N PRO A 171 -7.50 17.56 -18.80
CA PRO A 171 -6.20 17.76 -18.15
C PRO A 171 -5.86 16.69 -17.10
N ASP A 172 -6.79 15.79 -16.76
CA ASP A 172 -6.46 14.59 -15.97
C ASP A 172 -5.52 13.64 -16.76
N PHE A 173 -5.52 13.70 -18.10
CA PHE A 173 -4.69 12.88 -18.98
C PHE A 173 -3.35 13.51 -19.40
N ASP A 174 -3.05 14.74 -18.97
CA ASP A 174 -1.78 15.42 -19.29
C ASP A 174 -0.56 14.58 -18.89
N LEU A 175 -0.58 13.98 -17.69
CA LEU A 175 0.48 13.08 -17.23
C LEU A 175 0.62 11.84 -18.15
N TYR A 176 -0.50 11.23 -18.58
CA TYR A 176 -0.48 10.07 -19.47
C TYR A 176 0.16 10.40 -20.83
N ASN A 177 -0.19 11.56 -21.38
CA ASN A 177 0.32 12.04 -22.66
C ASN A 177 1.81 12.41 -22.57
N ASN A 178 2.21 13.17 -21.55
CA ASN A 178 3.60 13.57 -21.31
C ASN A 178 4.52 12.35 -21.06
N GLN A 179 4.06 11.34 -20.31
CA GLN A 179 4.81 10.09 -20.12
C GLN A 179 5.03 9.37 -21.46
N LYS A 180 4.02 9.32 -22.33
CA LYS A 180 4.14 8.69 -23.66
C LYS A 180 5.13 9.43 -24.55
N GLU A 181 5.14 10.76 -24.50
CA GLU A 181 6.10 11.58 -25.21
C GLU A 181 7.54 11.34 -24.71
N LEU A 182 7.78 11.40 -23.40
CA LEU A 182 9.10 11.09 -22.82
C LEU A 182 9.61 9.72 -23.26
N ARG A 183 8.74 8.69 -23.24
CA ARG A 183 9.11 7.36 -23.72
C ARG A 183 9.40 7.31 -25.23
N SER A 184 8.65 8.04 -26.06
CA SER A 184 8.91 8.09 -27.51
C SER A 184 10.24 8.79 -27.84
N LEU A 185 10.65 9.73 -26.98
CA LEU A 185 11.95 10.41 -27.00
C LEU A 185 13.09 9.60 -26.35
N GLY A 186 12.81 8.41 -25.80
CA GLY A 186 13.81 7.57 -25.11
C GLY A 186 14.29 8.12 -23.77
N GLN A 187 13.53 9.03 -23.16
CA GLN A 187 13.84 9.62 -21.85
C GLN A 187 13.29 8.79 -20.69
N ASP A 188 13.91 8.94 -19.52
CA ASP A 188 13.48 8.30 -18.28
C ASP A 188 12.30 9.04 -17.61
N MET A 189 11.48 8.31 -16.85
CA MET A 189 10.33 8.86 -16.13
C MET A 189 10.73 9.80 -14.98
N GLY A 190 11.96 9.68 -14.45
CA GLY A 190 12.53 10.59 -13.47
C GLY A 190 12.60 12.05 -13.96
N SER A 191 12.69 12.27 -15.28
CA SER A 191 12.70 13.58 -15.94
C SER A 191 11.39 14.36 -15.84
N LEU A 192 10.28 13.74 -15.40
CA LEU A 192 9.05 14.47 -15.11
C LEU A 192 9.28 15.51 -14.00
N PRO A 193 8.74 16.75 -14.12
CA PRO A 193 8.86 17.73 -13.05
C PRO A 193 8.07 17.28 -11.81
N ASN A 194 8.58 17.58 -10.61
CA ASN A 194 8.01 17.05 -9.36
C ASN A 194 6.56 17.48 -9.10
N GLU A 195 6.16 18.65 -9.60
CA GLU A 195 4.77 19.17 -9.55
C GLU A 195 3.75 18.22 -10.21
N TRP A 196 4.19 17.36 -11.15
CA TRP A 196 3.34 16.40 -11.84
C TRP A 196 3.27 15.02 -11.17
N LYS A 197 4.08 14.75 -10.14
CA LYS A 197 4.27 13.38 -9.61
C LYS A 197 3.19 12.92 -8.64
N SER A 198 2.56 13.82 -7.89
CA SER A 198 1.49 13.50 -6.92
C SER A 198 0.10 13.79 -7.49
N ASP A 199 -0.25 15.07 -7.63
CA ASP A 199 -1.64 15.46 -7.89
C ASP A 199 -2.12 15.06 -9.30
N ALA A 200 -1.24 15.11 -10.31
CA ALA A 200 -1.61 14.65 -11.65
C ALA A 200 -1.69 13.12 -11.73
N ALA A 201 -0.88 12.39 -10.96
CA ALA A 201 -0.98 10.93 -10.84
C ALA A 201 -2.31 10.52 -10.17
N TRP A 202 -2.69 11.20 -9.08
CA TRP A 202 -3.97 10.97 -8.42
C TRP A 202 -5.17 11.27 -9.34
N ARG A 203 -5.12 12.40 -10.08
CA ARG A 203 -6.16 12.75 -11.06
C ARG A 203 -6.29 11.69 -12.16
N LEU A 204 -5.18 11.18 -12.67
CA LEU A 204 -5.16 10.12 -13.67
C LEU A 204 -5.67 8.77 -13.13
N ASP A 205 -5.39 8.43 -11.87
CA ASP A 205 -5.72 7.10 -11.32
C ASP A 205 -7.22 6.82 -11.23
N LYS A 206 -8.03 7.88 -11.11
CA LYS A 206 -9.50 7.81 -11.17
C LYS A 206 -10.01 6.94 -12.32
N TYR A 207 -9.41 7.05 -13.51
CA TYR A 207 -9.86 6.37 -14.72
C TYR A 207 -9.38 4.91 -14.82
N LYS A 208 -8.24 4.56 -14.20
CA LYS A 208 -7.58 3.25 -14.40
C LYS A 208 -8.43 2.07 -13.92
N ASN A 209 -9.18 2.25 -12.82
CA ASN A 209 -9.77 1.16 -12.05
C ASN A 209 -10.73 0.25 -12.87
N LEU A 210 -11.65 0.79 -13.67
CA LEU A 210 -12.55 -0.05 -14.49
C LEU A 210 -11.82 -0.75 -15.64
N TYR A 211 -10.91 -0.07 -16.35
CA TYR A 211 -10.18 -0.69 -17.45
C TYR A 211 -9.22 -1.78 -16.96
N THR A 212 -8.57 -1.57 -15.82
CA THR A 212 -7.82 -2.59 -15.10
C THR A 212 -8.68 -3.82 -14.83
N ALA A 213 -9.90 -3.65 -14.32
CA ALA A 213 -10.81 -4.77 -14.08
C ALA A 213 -11.22 -5.50 -15.37
N GLN A 214 -11.61 -4.77 -16.42
CA GLN A 214 -11.98 -5.38 -17.70
C GLN A 214 -10.84 -6.20 -18.32
N LYS A 215 -9.59 -5.74 -18.19
CA LYS A 215 -8.38 -6.44 -18.66
C LYS A 215 -7.96 -7.60 -17.75
N ALA A 216 -8.04 -7.43 -16.44
CA ALA A 216 -7.77 -8.51 -15.49
C ALA A 216 -8.70 -9.71 -15.72
N TRP A 217 -9.98 -9.44 -16.01
CA TRP A 217 -10.93 -10.47 -16.44
C TRP A 217 -10.55 -11.13 -17.77
N ASP A 218 -10.01 -10.40 -18.74
CA ASP A 218 -9.65 -11.00 -20.04
C ASP A 218 -8.35 -11.82 -20.00
N LEU A 219 -7.44 -11.47 -19.08
CA LEU A 219 -6.16 -12.13 -18.84
C LEU A 219 -6.28 -13.37 -17.93
N ALA A 220 -7.21 -13.36 -16.99
CA ALA A 220 -7.49 -14.46 -16.07
C ALA A 220 -8.99 -14.51 -15.72
N PRO A 221 -9.86 -14.90 -16.68
CA PRO A 221 -11.31 -14.98 -16.45
C PRO A 221 -11.67 -16.15 -15.53
N GLU A 222 -12.92 -16.14 -15.04
CA GLU A 222 -13.57 -17.27 -14.39
C GLU A 222 -12.92 -17.77 -13.08
N ARG A 223 -11.96 -17.03 -12.51
CA ARG A 223 -11.33 -17.32 -11.21
C ARG A 223 -12.25 -16.93 -10.06
N ASP A 224 -12.15 -17.63 -8.94
CA ASP A 224 -13.07 -17.48 -7.81
C ASP A 224 -12.88 -16.14 -7.09
N TRP A 225 -11.64 -15.64 -7.04
CA TRP A 225 -11.26 -14.42 -6.35
C TRP A 225 -10.33 -13.51 -7.16
N TYR A 226 -10.57 -12.20 -7.07
CA TYR A 226 -9.69 -11.14 -7.57
C TYR A 226 -9.37 -10.19 -6.42
N LEU A 227 -8.14 -10.22 -5.93
CA LEU A 227 -7.62 -9.31 -4.91
C LEU A 227 -6.86 -8.17 -5.60
N TYR A 228 -7.40 -6.97 -5.50
CA TYR A 228 -6.75 -5.76 -5.97
C TYR A 228 -5.89 -5.18 -4.86
N ILE A 229 -4.69 -4.72 -5.19
CA ILE A 229 -3.78 -4.02 -4.28
C ILE A 229 -3.06 -2.89 -5.00
N ASP A 230 -2.53 -1.93 -4.25
CA ASP A 230 -1.55 -0.96 -4.75
C ASP A 230 -0.12 -1.47 -4.54
N ALA A 231 0.83 -0.88 -5.26
CA ALA A 231 2.23 -1.33 -5.26
C ALA A 231 2.99 -1.06 -3.93
N ASP A 232 2.36 -0.41 -2.95
CA ASP A 232 2.82 -0.23 -1.57
C ASP A 232 1.93 -0.98 -0.55
N THR A 233 1.17 -1.97 -1.01
CA THR A 233 0.42 -2.90 -0.17
C THR A 233 1.24 -4.19 0.05
N TYR A 234 1.22 -4.72 1.28
CA TYR A 234 1.77 -6.04 1.64
C TYR A 234 0.62 -7.04 1.90
N ILE A 235 0.84 -8.32 1.57
CA ILE A 235 -0.11 -9.41 1.82
C ILE A 235 0.53 -10.48 2.73
N SER A 236 -0.10 -10.78 3.87
CA SER A 236 0.19 -12.03 4.60
C SER A 236 -0.61 -13.17 3.99
N TRP A 237 0.07 -14.06 3.27
CA TRP A 237 -0.58 -15.23 2.65
C TRP A 237 -1.25 -16.13 3.69
N THR A 238 -0.63 -16.25 4.87
CA THR A 238 -1.15 -17.00 6.01
C THR A 238 -2.56 -16.54 6.36
N ASN A 239 -2.71 -15.25 6.65
CA ASN A 239 -3.99 -14.68 7.04
C ASN A 239 -4.97 -14.61 5.87
N LEU A 240 -4.50 -14.32 4.65
CA LEU A 240 -5.38 -14.26 3.48
C LEU A 240 -6.05 -15.62 3.23
N PHE A 241 -5.31 -16.73 3.19
CA PHE A 241 -5.92 -18.03 2.88
C PHE A 241 -6.74 -18.61 4.04
N LEU A 242 -6.37 -18.33 5.30
CA LEU A 242 -7.21 -18.65 6.46
C LEU A 242 -8.54 -17.88 6.38
N TRP A 243 -8.52 -16.59 6.07
CA TRP A 243 -9.72 -15.77 5.87
C TRP A 243 -10.57 -16.25 4.69
N LEU A 244 -9.97 -16.46 3.51
CA LEU A 244 -10.66 -16.95 2.32
C LEU A 244 -11.37 -18.29 2.55
N SER A 245 -10.85 -19.16 3.44
CA SER A 245 -11.49 -20.43 3.80
C SER A 245 -12.83 -20.26 4.54
N THR A 246 -13.10 -19.09 5.11
CA THR A 246 -14.37 -18.74 5.75
C THR A 246 -15.43 -18.20 4.78
N LEU A 247 -15.05 -17.89 3.53
CA LEU A 247 -15.87 -17.18 2.57
C LEU A 247 -16.40 -18.10 1.47
N ASP A 248 -17.55 -17.70 0.90
CA ASP A 248 -18.21 -18.42 -0.19
C ASP A 248 -18.10 -17.63 -1.49
N ALA A 249 -17.15 -18.04 -2.34
CA ALA A 249 -16.85 -17.38 -3.61
C ALA A 249 -18.00 -17.43 -4.64
N THR A 250 -19.03 -18.28 -4.43
CA THR A 250 -20.18 -18.37 -5.32
C THR A 250 -21.16 -17.21 -5.15
N LYS A 251 -21.04 -16.44 -4.05
CA LYS A 251 -21.85 -15.25 -3.77
C LYS A 251 -21.23 -14.01 -4.40
N SER A 252 -22.05 -13.02 -4.76
CA SER A 252 -21.59 -11.68 -5.14
C SER A 252 -21.05 -10.94 -3.90
N LEU A 253 -19.73 -10.92 -3.74
CA LEU A 253 -19.03 -10.34 -2.59
C LEU A 253 -18.07 -9.26 -3.09
N TYR A 254 -18.20 -8.06 -2.53
CA TYR A 254 -17.27 -6.95 -2.67
C TYR A 254 -16.82 -6.57 -1.26
N LEU A 255 -15.61 -6.98 -0.89
CA LEU A 255 -15.10 -6.91 0.47
C LEU A 255 -13.91 -5.95 0.53
N GLY A 256 -13.86 -5.09 1.55
CA GLY A 256 -12.64 -4.34 1.85
C GLY A 256 -12.78 -3.37 3.02
N SER A 257 -11.82 -2.45 3.12
CA SER A 257 -11.76 -1.40 4.14
C SER A 257 -12.75 -0.27 3.79
N GLN A 258 -13.95 -0.24 4.38
CA GLN A 258 -15.06 0.63 3.94
C GLN A 258 -14.85 2.13 4.24
N VAL A 259 -15.05 3.01 3.26
CA VAL A 259 -14.98 4.47 3.40
C VAL A 259 -16.39 5.08 3.29
N ASP A 260 -16.88 5.65 4.39
CA ASP A 260 -18.24 6.21 4.49
C ASP A 260 -18.38 7.66 4.01
N VAL A 261 -17.26 8.34 3.74
CA VAL A 261 -17.26 9.72 3.18
C VAL A 261 -17.83 9.75 1.76
N GLY A 262 -17.77 8.62 1.04
CA GLY A 262 -18.47 8.44 -0.24
C GLY A 262 -19.94 8.09 -0.07
N ARG A 263 -20.79 8.59 -0.99
CA ARG A 263 -22.15 8.08 -1.18
C ARG A 263 -22.24 7.41 -2.56
N PRO A 264 -22.34 6.08 -2.64
CA PRO A 264 -22.36 5.09 -1.56
C PRO A 264 -20.98 4.88 -0.91
N PRO A 265 -20.90 4.19 0.24
CA PRO A 265 -19.64 3.68 0.77
C PRO A 265 -18.95 2.73 -0.22
N PHE A 266 -17.63 2.69 -0.17
CA PHE A 266 -16.77 1.93 -1.07
C PHE A 266 -15.55 1.35 -0.34
N ALA A 267 -14.87 0.36 -0.89
CA ALA A 267 -13.63 -0.16 -0.32
C ALA A 267 -12.44 0.72 -0.71
N HIS A 268 -11.62 1.12 0.27
CA HIS A 268 -10.40 1.90 0.07
C HIS A 268 -9.39 1.13 -0.80
N GLY A 269 -9.05 1.69 -1.95
CA GLY A 269 -8.21 1.03 -2.98
C GLY A 269 -6.86 0.57 -2.46
N GLY A 270 -6.17 1.42 -1.69
CA GLY A 270 -4.83 1.13 -1.17
C GLY A 270 -4.78 0.04 -0.11
N SER A 271 -5.83 -0.08 0.71
CA SER A 271 -5.98 -1.23 1.63
C SER A 271 -6.03 -2.57 0.90
N GLY A 272 -6.33 -2.52 -0.40
CA GLY A 272 -6.79 -3.63 -1.20
C GLY A 272 -8.28 -3.88 -1.05
N TYR A 273 -8.84 -4.59 -2.02
CA TYR A 273 -10.22 -5.05 -1.99
C TYR A 273 -10.37 -6.37 -2.75
N LEU A 274 -11.28 -7.20 -2.27
CA LEU A 274 -11.54 -8.54 -2.80
C LEU A 274 -12.89 -8.56 -3.52
N LEU A 275 -12.87 -9.02 -4.77
CA LEU A 275 -14.05 -9.32 -5.56
C LEU A 275 -14.15 -10.83 -5.77
N SER A 276 -15.30 -11.41 -5.43
CA SER A 276 -15.64 -12.75 -5.88
C SER A 276 -15.92 -12.78 -7.38
N LYS A 277 -15.89 -13.97 -7.98
CA LYS A 277 -16.21 -14.18 -9.40
C LYS A 277 -17.49 -13.47 -9.88
N PRO A 278 -18.66 -13.60 -9.22
CA PRO A 278 -19.87 -12.91 -9.68
C PRO A 278 -19.78 -11.38 -9.51
N ALA A 279 -19.11 -10.90 -8.46
CA ALA A 279 -18.89 -9.47 -8.26
C ALA A 279 -17.96 -8.87 -9.34
N MET A 280 -16.95 -9.63 -9.76
CA MET A 280 -16.04 -9.27 -10.84
C MET A 280 -16.77 -9.22 -12.20
N GLN A 281 -17.62 -10.22 -12.49
CA GLN A 281 -18.50 -10.21 -13.68
C GLN A 281 -19.43 -8.99 -13.68
N LEU A 282 -20.04 -8.66 -12.54
CA LEU A 282 -20.86 -7.45 -12.37
C LEU A 282 -20.03 -6.18 -12.60
N LEU A 283 -18.79 -6.09 -12.11
CA LEU A 283 -17.94 -4.92 -12.31
C LEU A 283 -17.61 -4.70 -13.79
N VAL A 284 -17.09 -5.72 -14.48
CA VAL A 284 -16.63 -5.56 -15.88
C VAL A 284 -17.77 -5.28 -16.85
N GLY A 285 -18.94 -5.91 -16.62
CA GLY A 285 -20.15 -5.78 -17.42
C GLY A 285 -20.06 -6.36 -18.84
N ASP A 286 -21.23 -6.61 -19.42
CA ASP A 286 -21.36 -7.09 -20.81
C ASP A 286 -21.19 -5.94 -21.82
N ASP A 287 -21.88 -4.81 -21.62
CA ASP A 287 -21.67 -3.58 -22.41
C ASP A 287 -20.51 -2.75 -21.85
N ARG A 288 -19.31 -3.26 -22.08
CA ARG A 288 -18.05 -2.66 -21.61
C ARG A 288 -17.82 -1.25 -22.12
N LYS A 289 -18.25 -0.93 -23.35
CA LYS A 289 -18.01 0.36 -23.99
C LYS A 289 -18.92 1.44 -23.42
N SER A 290 -20.21 1.14 -23.24
CA SER A 290 -21.13 2.08 -22.58
C SER A 290 -20.73 2.29 -21.11
N LEU A 291 -20.37 1.20 -20.40
CA LEU A 291 -19.94 1.27 -19.02
C LEU A 291 -18.67 2.11 -18.85
N ALA A 292 -17.65 1.93 -19.69
CA ALA A 292 -16.44 2.75 -19.69
C ALA A 292 -16.75 4.24 -19.91
N LYS A 293 -17.60 4.56 -20.90
CA LYS A 293 -18.03 5.94 -21.17
C LYS A 293 -18.77 6.59 -19.99
N GLU A 294 -19.59 5.82 -19.26
CA GLU A 294 -20.25 6.33 -18.05
C GLU A 294 -19.25 6.52 -16.90
N PHE A 295 -18.35 5.56 -16.70
CA PHE A 295 -17.31 5.58 -15.68
C PHE A 295 -16.38 6.79 -15.86
N ASP A 296 -15.83 6.98 -17.06
CA ASP A 296 -14.96 8.11 -17.41
C ASP A 296 -15.65 9.45 -17.17
N LYS A 297 -16.92 9.57 -17.58
CA LYS A 297 -17.71 10.77 -17.33
C LYS A 297 -17.83 11.07 -15.83
N ASN A 298 -18.11 10.05 -15.01
CA ASN A 298 -18.27 10.23 -13.58
C ASN A 298 -16.93 10.51 -12.88
N ALA A 299 -15.83 9.89 -13.34
CA ALA A 299 -14.47 10.06 -12.84
C ALA A 299 -13.97 11.51 -12.89
N THR A 300 -14.48 12.35 -13.81
CA THR A 300 -14.22 13.80 -13.83
C THR A 300 -14.60 14.51 -12.51
N THR A 301 -15.56 13.96 -11.74
CA THR A 301 -16.12 14.56 -10.50
C THR A 301 -15.98 13.69 -9.26
N ALA A 302 -15.45 12.48 -9.39
CA ALA A 302 -15.17 11.59 -8.24
C ALA A 302 -13.92 12.06 -7.48
N CYS A 303 -13.84 11.73 -6.19
CA CYS A 303 -12.59 11.91 -5.41
C CYS A 303 -11.43 11.09 -5.98
N CYS A 304 -11.79 9.89 -6.47
CA CYS A 304 -10.93 8.73 -6.48
C CYS A 304 -11.61 7.57 -7.25
N GLY A 305 -10.81 6.69 -7.86
CA GLY A 305 -11.31 5.67 -8.79
C GLY A 305 -11.97 4.45 -8.13
N ASP A 306 -11.60 4.17 -6.89
CA ASP A 306 -12.22 3.18 -6.01
C ASP A 306 -13.64 3.61 -5.59
N GLN A 307 -13.89 4.90 -5.37
CA GLN A 307 -15.24 5.44 -5.19
C GLN A 307 -16.12 5.20 -6.43
N GLU A 308 -15.62 5.44 -7.65
CA GLU A 308 -16.42 5.22 -8.86
C GLU A 308 -16.64 3.73 -9.16
N LEU A 309 -15.69 2.87 -8.79
CA LEU A 309 -15.88 1.42 -8.78
C LEU A 309 -16.98 1.01 -7.80
N GLY A 310 -16.97 1.54 -6.58
CA GLY A 310 -18.03 1.32 -5.58
C GLY A 310 -19.39 1.82 -6.07
N ARG A 311 -19.46 3.00 -6.72
CA ARG A 311 -20.68 3.52 -7.37
C ARG A 311 -21.18 2.61 -8.48
N THR A 312 -20.28 2.06 -9.28
CA THR A 312 -20.58 1.13 -10.38
C THR A 312 -21.20 -0.17 -9.86
N LEU A 313 -20.63 -0.76 -8.81
CA LEU A 313 -21.18 -1.97 -8.19
C LEU A 313 -22.51 -1.70 -7.46
N PHE A 314 -22.63 -0.56 -6.77
CA PHE A 314 -23.85 -0.18 -6.06
C PHE A 314 -25.04 0.04 -7.00
N LYS A 315 -24.83 0.65 -8.17
CA LYS A 315 -25.86 0.74 -9.24
C LYS A 315 -26.37 -0.62 -9.69
N LYS A 316 -25.55 -1.68 -9.55
CA LYS A 316 -25.89 -3.08 -9.85
C LYS A 316 -26.37 -3.86 -8.61
N GLY A 317 -26.70 -3.16 -7.52
CA GLY A 317 -27.23 -3.74 -6.28
C GLY A 317 -26.19 -4.32 -5.33
N LEU A 318 -24.89 -4.30 -5.68
CA LEU A 318 -23.82 -4.83 -4.84
C LEU A 318 -23.20 -3.72 -3.99
N LYS A 319 -23.38 -3.83 -2.67
CA LYS A 319 -22.74 -2.95 -1.68
C LYS A 319 -21.37 -3.51 -1.29
N VAL A 320 -20.46 -2.61 -0.89
CA VAL A 320 -19.26 -3.02 -0.13
C VAL A 320 -19.68 -3.65 1.20
N GLN A 321 -18.90 -4.63 1.66
CA GLN A 321 -18.96 -5.17 3.01
C GLN A 321 -17.65 -4.80 3.71
N ASN A 322 -17.76 -4.18 4.89
CA ASN A 322 -16.59 -3.81 5.68
C ASN A 322 -15.94 -5.07 6.26
N VAL A 323 -14.63 -5.22 6.03
CA VAL A 323 -13.83 -6.35 6.54
C VAL A 323 -12.50 -5.87 7.15
N ARG A 324 -12.54 -4.68 7.76
CA ARG A 324 -11.50 -4.29 8.72
C ARG A 324 -11.56 -5.22 9.94
N PRO A 325 -10.45 -5.42 10.67
CA PRO A 325 -9.10 -4.97 10.34
C PRO A 325 -8.36 -5.91 9.38
N VAL A 326 -8.97 -7.03 8.96
CA VAL A 326 -8.36 -8.05 8.07
C VAL A 326 -7.81 -7.42 6.79
N ILE A 327 -8.59 -6.55 6.15
CA ILE A 327 -8.14 -5.68 5.06
C ILE A 327 -7.86 -4.30 5.64
N ASN A 328 -6.59 -3.88 5.71
CA ASN A 328 -6.19 -2.70 6.47
C ASN A 328 -5.56 -1.59 5.62
N GLY A 329 -5.93 -0.33 5.93
CA GLY A 329 -5.37 0.87 5.30
C GLY A 329 -4.11 1.42 5.96
N LYS A 330 -3.66 0.80 7.05
CA LYS A 330 -2.43 1.17 7.75
C LYS A 330 -1.35 0.09 7.56
N LYS A 331 -0.10 0.46 7.83
CA LYS A 331 1.05 -0.44 7.96
C LYS A 331 1.29 -0.83 9.41
N ALA A 332 2.06 -1.89 9.63
CA ALA A 332 2.38 -2.44 10.94
C ALA A 332 2.80 -1.39 11.99
N LYS A 333 3.68 -0.45 11.60
CA LYS A 333 4.19 0.60 12.49
C LYS A 333 3.14 1.67 12.84
N GLU A 334 2.01 1.76 12.14
CA GLU A 334 0.95 2.76 12.36
C GLU A 334 -0.35 2.17 12.97
N PHE A 335 -0.35 0.88 13.32
CA PHE A 335 -1.51 0.25 13.94
C PHE A 335 -1.76 0.76 15.37
N ASN A 336 -3.04 0.84 15.72
CA ASN A 336 -3.52 1.17 17.05
C ASN A 336 -3.56 -0.11 17.89
N PHE A 337 -2.41 -0.54 18.41
CA PHE A 337 -2.34 -1.75 19.23
C PHE A 337 -3.12 -1.51 20.53
N GLY A 338 -4.12 -2.34 20.82
CA GLY A 338 -5.08 -2.12 21.91
C GLY A 338 -6.29 -3.04 21.76
N PRO A 339 -7.33 -2.88 22.60
CA PRO A 339 -8.45 -3.82 22.71
C PRO A 339 -9.10 -4.24 21.37
N GLU A 340 -9.35 -3.27 20.48
CA GLU A 340 -9.99 -3.50 19.18
C GLU A 340 -9.15 -4.40 18.25
N LEU A 341 -7.82 -4.27 18.27
CA LEU A 341 -6.95 -4.90 17.26
C LEU A 341 -6.12 -6.09 17.78
N TRP A 342 -5.87 -6.21 19.08
CA TRP A 342 -4.84 -7.10 19.66
C TRP A 342 -4.89 -8.56 19.19
N CYS A 343 -6.07 -9.17 19.26
CA CYS A 343 -6.28 -10.56 18.85
C CYS A 343 -6.81 -10.68 17.41
N THR A 344 -6.76 -9.62 16.62
CA THR A 344 -7.21 -9.63 15.23
C THR A 344 -6.08 -10.00 14.27
N PRO A 345 -6.35 -10.79 13.23
CA PRO A 345 -5.43 -11.05 12.13
C PRO A 345 -5.54 -9.96 11.06
N VAL A 346 -4.42 -9.68 10.37
CA VAL A 346 -4.37 -8.76 9.23
C VAL A 346 -3.84 -9.46 7.99
N ALA A 347 -4.66 -9.52 6.93
CA ALA A 347 -4.29 -10.07 5.63
C ALA A 347 -3.59 -9.04 4.73
N THR A 348 -3.97 -7.75 4.80
CA THR A 348 -3.32 -6.68 4.02
C THR A 348 -2.92 -5.46 4.84
N MET A 349 -1.78 -4.86 4.48
CA MET A 349 -1.24 -3.62 5.04
C MET A 349 -0.92 -2.65 3.92
N HIS A 350 -1.16 -1.35 4.10
CA HIS A 350 -0.95 -0.32 3.07
C HIS A 350 0.05 0.77 3.53
N HIS A 351 0.61 1.52 2.57
CA HIS A 351 1.74 2.43 2.76
C HIS A 351 3.03 1.76 3.25
N VAL A 352 3.20 0.47 2.92
CA VAL A 352 4.36 -0.33 3.29
C VAL A 352 5.50 -0.01 2.32
N GLY A 353 6.56 0.66 2.83
CA GLY A 353 7.75 0.93 2.05
C GLY A 353 8.53 -0.34 1.71
N SER A 354 9.41 -0.30 0.70
CA SER A 354 10.18 -1.48 0.27
C SER A 354 11.03 -2.11 1.38
N GLU A 355 11.55 -1.30 2.31
CA GLU A 355 12.23 -1.77 3.53
C GLU A 355 11.25 -2.51 4.46
N GLU A 356 10.09 -1.93 4.72
CA GLU A 356 9.05 -2.52 5.57
C GLU A 356 8.43 -3.80 4.96
N VAL A 357 8.40 -3.91 3.62
CA VAL A 357 8.04 -5.15 2.91
C VAL A 357 9.07 -6.25 3.16
N GLN A 358 10.36 -5.91 3.18
CA GLN A 358 11.44 -6.86 3.51
C GLN A 358 11.40 -7.25 4.99
N ASP A 359 11.21 -6.28 5.91
CA ASP A 359 11.02 -6.52 7.35
C ASP A 359 9.90 -7.54 7.59
N MET A 360 8.72 -7.28 7.01
CA MET A 360 7.53 -8.14 7.10
C MET A 360 7.79 -9.53 6.51
N TRP A 361 8.45 -9.60 5.35
CA TRP A 361 8.75 -10.86 4.68
C TRP A 361 9.72 -11.72 5.48
N ASP A 362 10.82 -11.15 5.99
CA ASP A 362 11.76 -11.93 6.80
C ASP A 362 11.18 -12.29 8.17
N PHE A 363 10.31 -11.45 8.76
CA PHE A 363 9.56 -11.79 9.97
C PHE A 363 8.62 -12.99 9.76
N GLU A 364 7.75 -12.98 8.75
CA GLU A 364 6.82 -14.10 8.52
C GLU A 364 7.54 -15.43 8.25
N ASN A 365 8.74 -15.37 7.64
CA ASN A 365 9.59 -16.52 7.40
C ASN A 365 10.33 -17.05 8.65
N GLN A 366 10.34 -16.29 9.75
CA GLN A 366 10.95 -16.66 11.02
C GLN A 366 9.92 -17.02 12.11
N ARG A 367 8.62 -16.94 11.81
CA ARG A 367 7.54 -17.32 12.75
C ARG A 367 7.63 -18.80 13.13
N ASN A 368 7.37 -19.10 14.40
CA ASN A 368 7.35 -20.47 14.96
C ASN A 368 6.35 -21.40 14.24
N SER A 369 5.21 -20.86 13.82
CA SER A 369 4.28 -21.54 12.92
C SER A 369 3.87 -20.58 11.81
N THR A 370 4.09 -21.00 10.58
CA THR A 370 3.55 -20.33 9.40
C THR A 370 2.12 -20.79 9.10
N LYS A 371 1.53 -21.71 9.88
CA LYS A 371 0.16 -22.19 9.69
C LYS A 371 -0.87 -21.53 10.60
N GLU A 372 -0.44 -20.95 11.71
CA GLU A 372 -1.31 -20.19 12.59
C GLU A 372 -1.52 -18.75 12.08
N PRO A 373 -2.71 -18.16 12.30
CA PRO A 373 -2.97 -16.76 11.99
C PRO A 373 -1.89 -15.86 12.55
N LEU A 374 -1.44 -14.87 11.77
CA LEU A 374 -0.57 -13.80 12.25
C LEU A 374 -1.43 -12.75 12.95
N LEU A 375 -1.35 -12.70 14.28
CA LEU A 375 -2.11 -11.75 15.09
C LEU A 375 -1.37 -10.41 15.26
N MET A 376 -2.14 -9.37 15.56
CA MET A 376 -1.60 -8.05 15.92
C MET A 376 -0.68 -8.11 17.15
N GLU A 377 -0.97 -9.00 18.12
CA GLU A 377 -0.09 -9.35 19.24
C GLU A 377 1.35 -9.69 18.79
N GLU A 378 1.53 -10.56 17.79
CA GLU A 378 2.86 -10.94 17.29
C GLU A 378 3.56 -9.77 16.57
N LEU A 379 2.78 -8.97 15.81
CA LEU A 379 3.30 -7.80 15.11
C LEU A 379 3.83 -6.74 16.07
N TYR A 380 3.15 -6.53 17.22
CA TYR A 380 3.60 -5.59 18.24
C TYR A 380 5.03 -5.89 18.71
N TYR A 381 5.30 -7.14 19.10
CA TYR A 381 6.60 -7.53 19.65
C TYR A 381 7.74 -7.35 18.65
N THR A 382 7.46 -7.56 17.37
CA THR A 382 8.47 -7.44 16.30
C THR A 382 8.67 -5.99 15.85
N MET A 383 7.58 -5.24 15.70
CA MET A 383 7.59 -3.94 14.99
C MET A 383 7.64 -2.73 15.93
N ILE A 384 7.19 -2.87 17.18
CA ILE A 384 6.98 -1.76 18.12
C ILE A 384 7.73 -1.93 19.44
N ALA A 385 7.73 -3.12 20.05
CA ALA A 385 8.21 -3.29 21.43
C ALA A 385 9.68 -2.87 21.62
N SER A 386 10.55 -3.11 20.64
CA SER A 386 11.95 -2.68 20.65
C SER A 386 12.14 -1.15 20.54
N LEU A 387 11.13 -0.44 20.03
CA LEU A 387 11.11 1.02 19.90
C LEU A 387 10.56 1.72 21.15
N MET A 388 9.95 0.98 22.09
CA MET A 388 9.43 1.49 23.36
C MET A 388 10.55 1.71 24.39
N THR A 389 11.45 2.64 24.11
CA THR A 389 12.42 3.11 25.11
C THR A 389 11.73 3.93 26.20
N THR A 390 12.22 3.81 27.44
CA THR A 390 11.91 4.78 28.50
C THR A 390 12.33 6.18 28.03
N PRO A 391 11.58 7.24 28.37
CA PRO A 391 11.60 8.51 27.62
C PRO A 391 12.97 9.19 27.62
N ALA A 392 13.75 8.92 26.57
CA ALA A 392 14.94 9.68 26.24
C ALA A 392 14.50 11.04 25.69
N ALA A 393 15.08 12.12 26.22
CA ALA A 393 14.86 13.47 25.70
C ALA A 393 15.61 13.67 24.37
N THR A 394 15.15 13.02 23.30
CA THR A 394 15.70 13.18 21.95
C THR A 394 15.11 14.40 21.27
N THR A 395 15.96 15.16 20.57
CA THR A 395 15.62 16.37 19.80
C THR A 395 14.93 16.02 18.47
N GLY A 396 13.83 15.28 18.56
CA GLY A 396 12.98 14.84 17.47
C GLY A 396 11.58 14.63 18.02
N THR A 397 10.73 15.63 17.85
CA THR A 397 9.36 15.65 18.36
C THR A 397 8.47 14.75 17.51
N ILE A 398 7.58 13.98 18.14
CA ILE A 398 6.74 12.94 17.52
C ILE A 398 5.28 13.21 17.90
N SER A 399 4.32 13.00 16.98
CA SER A 399 2.89 13.28 17.17
C SER A 399 1.99 12.16 16.62
N PRO A 400 0.76 11.99 17.15
CA PRO A 400 -0.23 11.07 16.59
C PRO A 400 -0.64 11.41 15.14
N PRO A 401 -1.13 10.43 14.37
CA PRO A 401 -1.92 10.70 13.17
C PRO A 401 -3.22 11.45 13.52
N THR A 402 -3.74 12.24 12.58
CA THR A 402 -5.02 12.95 12.75
C THR A 402 -6.19 11.97 12.92
N PRO A 403 -7.15 12.23 13.84
CA PRO A 403 -8.34 11.40 13.98
C PRO A 403 -9.20 11.45 12.72
N SER A 404 -9.62 10.29 12.21
CA SER A 404 -10.79 10.23 11.33
C SER A 404 -12.04 10.58 12.16
N SER A 405 -12.98 11.29 11.56
CA SER A 405 -14.17 11.84 12.24
C SER A 405 -15.08 10.76 12.85
N ALA A 406 -14.90 10.50 14.14
CA ALA A 406 -15.79 9.74 15.00
C ALA A 406 -16.23 10.63 16.19
N PRO A 407 -17.43 10.43 16.78
CA PRO A 407 -17.95 11.30 17.82
C PRO A 407 -17.19 11.14 19.15
N SER A 408 -16.78 12.26 19.75
CA SER A 408 -15.99 12.30 20.98
C SER A 408 -16.75 11.74 22.20
N PRO A 409 -16.11 10.92 23.06
CA PRO A 409 -16.65 10.58 24.37
C PRO A 409 -16.64 11.80 25.33
N PRO A 410 -17.44 11.79 26.41
CA PRO A 410 -17.61 12.94 27.30
C PRO A 410 -16.35 13.25 28.13
N SER A 411 -16.10 14.55 28.31
CA SER A 411 -14.91 15.09 28.97
C SER A 411 -14.82 14.76 30.47
N PRO A 412 -13.63 14.45 31.01
CA PRO A 412 -13.41 14.47 32.46
C PRO A 412 -13.32 15.93 32.96
N THR A 413 -13.96 16.21 34.10
CA THR A 413 -14.00 17.53 34.75
C THR A 413 -12.70 17.88 35.52
N PRO A 414 -12.44 19.18 35.82
CA PRO A 414 -11.07 19.67 35.94
C PRO A 414 -10.54 19.80 37.37
N SER A 415 -9.28 19.40 37.59
CA SER A 415 -8.45 19.93 38.67
C SER A 415 -6.96 19.79 38.36
N SER A 416 -6.37 20.77 37.69
CA SER A 416 -4.92 20.99 37.64
C SER A 416 -4.60 22.48 37.40
N PRO A 417 -3.48 23.01 37.92
CA PRO A 417 -3.20 24.45 37.90
C PRO A 417 -2.80 24.95 36.51
N PRO A 418 -2.80 26.28 36.26
CA PRO A 418 -2.49 26.84 34.96
C PRO A 418 -0.98 26.84 34.67
N ASN A 419 -0.45 25.71 34.21
CA ASN A 419 0.78 25.66 33.43
C ASN A 419 0.46 25.13 32.02
N SER A 420 0.84 25.88 31.01
CA SER A 420 0.29 25.80 29.66
C SER A 420 0.83 24.63 28.84
N GLY A 421 0.09 23.51 28.86
CA GLY A 421 0.21 22.40 27.90
C GLY A 421 -1.05 21.52 27.96
N SER A 422 -1.65 21.22 26.81
CA SER A 422 -2.76 20.27 26.72
C SER A 422 -2.22 18.84 26.61
N CYS A 423 -2.60 17.94 27.52
CA CYS A 423 -2.24 16.53 27.45
C CYS A 423 -3.51 15.68 27.28
N LYS A 424 -3.46 14.73 26.36
CA LYS A 424 -4.45 13.67 26.09
C LYS A 424 -3.82 12.31 26.40
N LEU A 425 -4.66 11.30 26.47
CA LEU A 425 -4.28 9.90 26.64
C LEU A 425 -5.06 9.09 25.62
N ASP A 426 -4.48 8.00 25.15
CA ASP A 426 -5.12 7.08 24.19
C ASP A 426 -5.33 5.72 24.87
N THR A 427 -6.38 5.01 24.44
CA THR A 427 -6.64 3.63 24.86
C THR A 427 -5.81 2.64 24.04
N ALA A 428 -5.31 3.03 22.88
CA ALA A 428 -4.35 2.26 22.09
C ALA A 428 -2.91 2.79 22.23
N PHE A 429 -1.93 1.99 21.81
CA PHE A 429 -0.52 2.36 21.68
C PHE A 429 -0.08 2.28 20.20
N THR A 430 0.27 3.43 19.62
CA THR A 430 0.64 3.60 18.19
C THR A 430 1.96 4.35 18.07
N LEU A 431 2.90 3.91 17.22
CA LEU A 431 4.13 4.68 16.97
C LEU A 431 3.75 5.99 16.26
N GLY A 432 4.01 7.12 16.91
CA GLY A 432 3.74 8.43 16.33
C GLY A 432 4.70 8.76 15.16
N LYS A 433 4.38 9.84 14.44
CA LYS A 433 5.18 10.34 13.31
C LYS A 433 6.02 11.57 13.71
N PRO A 434 7.24 11.75 13.18
CA PRO A 434 8.02 12.97 13.42
C PRO A 434 7.23 14.23 13.03
N ARG A 435 7.25 15.24 13.89
CA ARG A 435 6.44 16.46 13.76
C ARG A 435 7.27 17.67 14.21
N TYR A 436 7.53 18.59 13.29
CA TYR A 436 8.38 19.75 13.53
C TYR A 436 7.66 20.82 14.36
N PRO A 437 8.38 21.74 15.03
CA PRO A 437 7.75 22.85 15.73
C PRO A 437 6.94 23.74 14.79
N GLU A 438 5.78 24.19 15.25
CA GLU A 438 4.86 25.04 14.48
C GLU A 438 4.62 26.36 15.22
N LYS A 439 4.14 27.41 14.52
CA LYS A 439 3.66 28.61 15.20
C LYS A 439 2.24 28.37 15.71
N ALA A 440 1.92 28.91 16.89
CA ALA A 440 0.54 28.95 17.37
C ALA A 440 -0.39 29.68 16.37
N GLU A 441 -1.66 29.28 16.32
CA GLU A 441 -2.66 29.77 15.35
C GLU A 441 -2.89 31.29 15.42
N ASP A 442 -2.59 31.92 16.55
CA ASP A 442 -2.64 33.37 16.77
C ASP A 442 -1.39 34.12 16.24
N GLY A 443 -0.47 33.42 15.58
CA GLY A 443 0.83 33.95 15.18
C GLY A 443 1.84 34.07 16.33
N GLY A 444 1.52 33.48 17.49
CA GLY A 444 2.29 33.54 18.72
C GLY A 444 3.52 32.64 18.75
N LYS A 445 3.79 32.06 19.92
CA LYS A 445 5.04 31.32 20.19
C LYS A 445 5.13 30.01 19.43
N GLU A 446 6.36 29.54 19.27
CA GLU A 446 6.66 28.19 18.77
C GLU A 446 6.06 27.12 19.70
N VAL A 447 5.29 26.22 19.12
CA VAL A 447 4.65 25.07 19.74
C VAL A 447 5.54 23.85 19.49
N ARG A 448 5.95 23.17 20.56
CA ARG A 448 6.75 21.93 20.51
C ARG A 448 5.91 20.74 20.93
N PHE A 449 6.31 19.54 20.50
CA PHE A 449 5.41 18.40 20.39
C PHE A 449 6.07 17.09 20.88
N GLN A 450 6.18 16.90 22.19
CA GLN A 450 6.67 15.64 22.74
C GLN A 450 5.59 14.55 22.66
N SER A 451 6.00 13.29 22.56
CA SER A 451 5.17 12.11 22.88
C SER A 451 6.06 11.04 23.55
N GLY A 452 5.45 10.02 24.16
CA GLY A 452 6.18 8.93 24.81
C GLY A 452 5.22 7.92 25.43
N TRP A 453 5.72 6.76 25.83
CA TRP A 453 4.91 5.61 26.20
C TRP A 453 4.73 5.44 27.72
N LEU A 454 3.53 5.04 28.17
CA LEU A 454 3.34 4.52 29.54
C LEU A 454 3.68 3.04 29.60
N VAL A 455 4.96 2.71 29.43
CA VAL A 455 5.47 1.33 29.28
C VAL A 455 4.94 0.38 30.37
N GLU A 456 4.92 0.81 31.64
CA GLU A 456 4.40 -0.01 32.75
C GLU A 456 2.90 -0.32 32.63
N ARG A 457 2.08 0.61 32.11
CA ARG A 457 0.64 0.39 31.89
C ARG A 457 0.39 -0.49 30.68
N ILE A 458 1.14 -0.25 29.60
CA ILE A 458 1.09 -1.07 28.38
C ILE A 458 1.45 -2.52 28.73
N GLN A 459 2.55 -2.74 29.45
CA GLN A 459 2.95 -4.08 29.89
C GLN A 459 1.89 -4.72 30.79
N LYS A 460 1.39 -4.00 31.80
CA LYS A 460 0.31 -4.52 32.67
C LYS A 460 -0.92 -4.91 31.85
N TRP A 461 -1.33 -4.10 30.88
CA TRP A 461 -2.47 -4.44 30.02
C TRP A 461 -2.19 -5.66 29.13
N ILE A 462 -0.99 -5.75 28.53
CA ILE A 462 -0.53 -6.92 27.78
C ILE A 462 -0.62 -8.18 28.64
N ASP A 463 -0.13 -8.15 29.88
CA ASP A 463 -0.14 -9.29 30.81
C ASP A 463 -1.57 -9.78 31.16
N HIS A 464 -2.60 -8.93 30.98
CA HIS A 464 -4.00 -9.30 31.21
C HIS A 464 -4.74 -9.78 29.95
N ASN A 465 -4.21 -9.49 28.76
CA ASN A 465 -4.86 -9.77 27.47
C ASN A 465 -4.07 -10.75 26.57
N SER A 466 -2.93 -11.25 27.06
CA SER A 466 -2.00 -12.12 26.34
C SER A 466 -1.75 -13.42 27.12
N PRO A 467 -1.61 -14.58 26.47
CA PRO A 467 -1.77 -14.79 25.02
C PRO A 467 -3.23 -14.67 24.58
N CYS A 468 -3.46 -14.22 23.35
CA CYS A 468 -4.79 -14.26 22.75
C CYS A 468 -5.39 -15.68 22.75
N ALA A 469 -6.66 -15.80 23.16
CA ALA A 469 -7.36 -17.09 23.21
C ALA A 469 -7.63 -17.71 21.82
N GLY A 470 -7.54 -16.89 20.77
CA GLY A 470 -7.72 -17.28 19.37
C GLY A 470 -7.84 -16.05 18.47
N PRO A 471 -7.85 -16.22 17.13
CA PRO A 471 -8.03 -15.11 16.19
C PRO A 471 -9.46 -14.56 16.23
N ASN A 472 -9.60 -13.25 16.41
CA ASN A 472 -10.85 -12.54 16.20
C ASN A 472 -10.95 -12.07 14.74
N TRP A 473 -11.81 -12.70 13.94
CA TRP A 473 -12.08 -12.33 12.54
C TRP A 473 -13.28 -11.38 12.37
N ASP A 474 -13.95 -10.97 13.47
CA ASP A 474 -15.16 -10.15 13.43
C ASP A 474 -14.82 -8.67 13.14
N PRO A 475 -15.46 -8.02 12.14
CA PRO A 475 -15.20 -6.63 11.81
C PRO A 475 -15.88 -5.59 12.70
N ASP A 476 -16.85 -5.98 13.54
CA ASP A 476 -17.71 -5.06 14.31
C ASP A 476 -17.38 -5.05 15.82
N HIS A 477 -16.15 -5.41 16.20
CA HIS A 477 -15.78 -5.72 17.59
C HIS A 477 -15.23 -4.55 18.42
#